data_AF-A0A2H0T9Q9-F1
#
_entry.id   AF-A0A2H0T9Q9-F1
#
_cell.length_a   1.000
_cell.length_b   1.000
_cell.length_c   1.000
_cell.angle_alpha   90.00
_cell.angle_beta   90.00
_cell.angle_gamma   90.00
#
_symmetry.space_group_name_H-M   'P 1'
#
loop_
_entity.id
_entity.type
_entity.pdbx_description
1 polymer ?
#
loop_
_entity_poly.entity_id
_entity_poly.type
_entity_poly.pdbx_seq_one_letter_code
_entity_poly.pdbx_strand_id
1 'polypeptide(L)'
;MANNNLTNAKRVKNDEFYTQYGDIQKEIEAYLEYSPDVFLGKVVYCNCDDPFESNFFRYFVLNFSKLGLKKLITTSYKPSPVANTLLDLIDYDKTLTKSKGRPKITANKFIVSEVRDIDGDGEFNLKDVAKQLRANKHNEWTPLEGDGNFRSPECVELLEQSDIVVTNPPFSLFREYIKQLVDYDKKFLIIGNLN
;
A
#
# COMPACT_ATOMS: atom_id res chain seq x y z
N MET A 1 -17.98 1.42 37.27
CA MET A 1 -16.76 0.67 36.89
C MET A 1 -16.86 0.43 35.39
N ALA A 2 -16.11 1.20 34.60
CA ALA A 2 -16.24 1.20 33.14
C ALA A 2 -15.35 0.11 32.50
N ASN A 3 -15.88 -0.47 31.43
CA ASN A 3 -15.39 -1.62 30.67
C ASN A 3 -13.99 -1.44 30.03
N ASN A 4 -12.93 -1.35 30.82
CA ASN A 4 -11.56 -1.21 30.30
C ASN A 4 -11.09 -2.43 29.48
N ASN A 5 -11.63 -3.63 29.77
CA ASN A 5 -11.25 -4.85 29.05
C ASN A 5 -11.88 -4.95 27.64
N LEU A 6 -13.08 -4.40 27.43
CA LEU A 6 -13.72 -4.39 26.10
C LEU A 6 -13.14 -3.31 25.20
N THR A 7 -12.72 -2.16 25.73
CA THR A 7 -12.00 -1.14 24.97
C THR A 7 -10.60 -1.59 24.63
N ASN A 8 -9.89 -2.29 25.52
CA ASN A 8 -8.59 -2.88 25.19
C ASN A 8 -8.72 -4.03 24.20
N ALA A 9 -9.71 -4.93 24.32
CA ALA A 9 -9.94 -5.98 23.34
C ALA A 9 -10.37 -5.43 21.96
N LYS A 10 -11.12 -4.32 21.92
CA LYS A 10 -11.43 -3.59 20.67
C LYS A 10 -10.21 -2.86 20.11
N ARG A 11 -9.33 -2.32 20.96
CA ARG A 11 -8.06 -1.69 20.55
C ARG A 11 -7.07 -2.72 20.01
N VAL A 12 -6.91 -3.85 20.70
CA VAL A 12 -6.09 -4.99 20.24
C VAL A 12 -6.68 -5.60 18.98
N LYS A 13 -8.01 -5.77 18.89
CA LYS A 13 -8.65 -6.12 17.62
C LYS A 13 -8.31 -5.11 16.54
N ASN A 14 -8.48 -3.80 16.83
CA ASN A 14 -8.17 -2.69 15.92
C ASN A 14 -6.70 -2.69 15.48
N ASP A 15 -5.77 -3.06 16.36
CA ASP A 15 -4.34 -3.18 16.09
C ASP A 15 -4.00 -4.49 15.31
N GLU A 16 -4.84 -5.54 15.42
CA GLU A 16 -4.75 -6.82 14.67
C GLU A 16 -5.33 -6.76 13.23
N PHE A 17 -5.97 -5.66 12.80
CA PHE A 17 -6.61 -5.59 11.48
C PHE A 17 -5.64 -5.48 10.29
N TYR A 18 -4.34 -5.28 10.54
CA TYR A 18 -3.35 -5.26 9.46
C TYR A 18 -2.66 -6.61 9.33
N THR A 19 -2.64 -7.12 8.09
CA THR A 19 -1.90 -8.33 7.75
C THR A 19 -0.42 -8.16 8.11
N GLN A 20 0.15 -9.12 8.84
CA GLN A 20 1.54 -9.01 9.27
C GLN A 20 2.48 -9.17 8.08
N TYR A 21 3.62 -8.47 8.12
CA TYR A 21 4.64 -8.60 7.08
C TYR A 21 5.07 -10.07 6.89
N GLY A 22 5.20 -10.83 7.98
CA GLY A 22 5.57 -12.25 7.94
C GLY A 22 4.55 -13.12 7.22
N ASP A 23 3.25 -12.85 7.40
CA ASP A 23 2.18 -13.59 6.71
C ASP A 23 2.19 -13.29 5.20
N ILE A 24 2.36 -12.02 4.85
CA ILE A 24 2.51 -11.60 3.44
C ILE A 24 3.71 -12.27 2.82
N GLN A 25 4.87 -12.21 3.50
CA GLN A 25 6.10 -12.83 3.01
C GLN A 25 5.91 -14.32 2.78
N LYS A 26 5.39 -15.04 3.77
CA LYS A 26 5.17 -16.49 3.69
C LYS A 26 4.24 -16.88 2.54
N GLU A 27 3.12 -16.17 2.39
CA GLU A 27 2.14 -16.46 1.35
C GLU A 27 2.73 -16.16 -0.04
N ILE A 28 3.38 -15.01 -0.22
CA ILE A 28 4.01 -14.65 -1.50
C ILE A 28 5.15 -15.61 -1.86
N GLU A 29 5.98 -16.01 -0.89
CA GLU A 29 7.03 -17.01 -1.10
C GLU A 29 6.46 -18.36 -1.52
N ALA A 30 5.34 -18.81 -0.95
CA ALA A 30 4.68 -20.05 -1.38
C ALA A 30 4.20 -19.99 -2.84
N TYR A 31 3.68 -18.85 -3.30
CA TYR A 31 3.33 -18.67 -4.72
C TYR A 31 4.56 -18.63 -5.63
N LEU A 32 5.67 -18.03 -5.18
CA LEU A 32 6.94 -18.01 -5.91
C LEU A 32 7.58 -19.40 -5.99
N GLU A 33 7.46 -20.22 -4.95
CA GLU A 33 7.90 -21.63 -4.99
C GLU A 33 7.12 -22.44 -6.02
N TYR A 34 5.81 -22.19 -6.14
CA TYR A 34 4.96 -22.85 -7.13
C TYR A 34 5.19 -22.31 -8.56
N SER A 35 5.33 -21.00 -8.73
CA SER A 35 5.52 -20.30 -10.01
C SER A 35 6.50 -19.15 -9.82
N PRO A 36 7.81 -19.37 -10.06
CA PRO A 36 8.86 -18.37 -9.80
C PRO A 36 8.70 -17.06 -10.57
N ASP A 37 7.97 -17.08 -11.68
CA ASP A 37 7.73 -15.96 -12.60
C ASP A 37 6.36 -15.31 -12.44
N VAL A 38 5.56 -15.71 -11.43
CA VAL A 38 4.17 -15.26 -11.27
C VAL A 38 4.00 -13.73 -11.25
N PHE A 39 5.00 -13.01 -10.72
CA PHE A 39 5.03 -11.55 -10.64
C PHE A 39 5.90 -10.86 -11.71
N LEU A 40 6.67 -11.63 -12.51
CA LEU A 40 7.61 -11.07 -13.47
C LEU A 40 6.89 -10.27 -14.57
N GLY A 41 7.27 -9.01 -14.71
CA GLY A 41 6.69 -8.08 -15.67
C GLY A 41 5.25 -7.67 -15.37
N LYS A 42 4.73 -8.00 -14.17
CA LYS A 42 3.34 -7.72 -13.77
C LYS A 42 3.18 -6.34 -13.13
N VAL A 43 1.97 -5.82 -13.28
CA VAL A 43 1.47 -4.67 -12.54
C VAL A 43 0.70 -5.18 -11.32
N VAL A 44 1.23 -4.92 -10.13
CA VAL A 44 0.57 -5.29 -8.86
C VAL A 44 -0.18 -4.08 -8.31
N TYR A 45 -1.42 -4.27 -7.89
CA TYR A 45 -2.21 -3.25 -7.20
C TYR A 45 -2.51 -3.68 -5.76
N CYS A 46 -2.04 -2.89 -4.80
CA CYS A 46 -2.31 -3.03 -3.38
C CYS A 46 -3.27 -1.91 -2.95
N ASN A 47 -4.58 -2.16 -2.98
CA ASN A 47 -5.52 -1.23 -2.38
C ASN A 47 -5.34 -1.28 -0.85
N CYS A 48 -5.22 -0.12 -0.20
CA CYS A 48 -5.10 -0.08 1.25
C CYS A 48 -5.72 1.19 1.83
N ASP A 49 -6.03 1.14 3.12
CA ASP A 49 -6.52 2.31 3.84
C ASP A 49 -5.41 3.37 3.98
N ASP A 50 -4.18 2.90 4.18
CA ASP A 50 -2.98 3.74 4.20
C ASP A 50 -1.75 3.00 3.65
N PRO A 51 -1.19 3.39 2.48
CA PRO A 51 0.05 2.86 1.93
C PRO A 51 1.23 2.92 2.91
N PHE A 52 1.25 3.88 3.84
CA PHE A 52 2.34 4.06 4.78
C PHE A 52 2.32 3.07 5.95
N GLU A 53 1.15 2.56 6.31
CA GLU A 53 1.00 1.49 7.31
C GLU A 53 0.84 0.11 6.66
N SER A 54 0.65 0.08 5.34
CA SER A 54 0.42 -1.15 4.60
C SER A 54 1.68 -2.01 4.47
N ASN A 55 1.70 -3.13 5.19
CA ASN A 55 2.74 -4.14 5.00
C ASN A 55 2.74 -4.73 3.58
N PHE A 56 1.62 -4.67 2.85
CA PHE A 56 1.57 -5.04 1.42
C PHE A 56 2.43 -4.09 0.60
N PHE A 57 2.21 -2.77 0.73
CA PHE A 57 3.04 -1.79 0.02
C PHE A 57 4.51 -1.94 0.40
N ARG A 58 4.80 -2.04 1.71
CA ARG A 58 6.16 -2.25 2.21
C ARG A 58 6.83 -3.49 1.61
N TYR A 59 6.14 -4.63 1.56
CA TYR A 59 6.69 -5.85 0.99
C TYR A 59 6.98 -5.70 -0.51
N PHE A 60 6.00 -5.27 -1.29
CA PHE A 60 6.14 -5.21 -2.74
C PHE A 60 7.12 -4.14 -3.19
N VAL A 61 7.22 -3.01 -2.49
CA VAL A 61 8.17 -1.97 -2.86
C VAL A 61 9.60 -2.41 -2.56
N LEU A 62 9.87 -2.98 -1.39
CA LEU A 62 11.20 -3.47 -1.02
C LEU A 62 11.66 -4.66 -1.87
N ASN A 63 10.72 -5.46 -2.37
CA ASN A 63 11.00 -6.59 -3.25
C ASN A 63 10.76 -6.29 -4.73
N PHE A 64 10.54 -5.03 -5.12
CA PHE A 64 10.11 -4.66 -6.49
C PHE A 64 11.03 -5.24 -7.57
N SER A 65 12.35 -5.01 -7.45
CA SER A 65 13.35 -5.55 -8.37
C SER A 65 13.48 -7.07 -8.28
N LYS A 66 13.42 -7.63 -7.06
CA LYS A 66 13.52 -9.08 -6.82
C LYS A 66 12.37 -9.85 -7.46
N LEU A 67 11.16 -9.30 -7.41
CA LEU A 67 9.95 -9.85 -8.02
C LEU A 67 9.87 -9.56 -9.53
N GLY A 68 10.74 -8.68 -10.05
CA GLY A 68 10.73 -8.26 -11.45
C GLY A 68 9.46 -7.52 -11.85
N LEU A 69 8.86 -6.75 -10.92
CA LEU A 69 7.61 -6.02 -11.19
C LEU A 69 7.80 -4.99 -12.31
N LYS A 70 6.78 -4.83 -13.14
CA LYS A 70 6.70 -3.73 -14.10
C LYS A 70 6.24 -2.44 -13.42
N LYS A 71 5.29 -2.55 -12.50
CA LYS A 71 4.69 -1.41 -11.79
C LYS A 71 4.01 -1.89 -10.50
N LEU A 72 4.10 -1.08 -9.46
CA LEU A 72 3.36 -1.23 -8.22
C LEU A 72 2.44 -0.02 -8.07
N ILE A 73 1.14 -0.28 -7.96
CA ILE A 73 0.11 0.72 -7.73
C ILE A 73 -0.39 0.55 -6.30
N THR A 74 -0.61 1.64 -5.59
CA THR A 74 -1.32 1.61 -4.31
C THR A 74 -2.12 2.90 -4.12
N THR A 75 -3.24 2.79 -3.40
CA THR A 75 -4.11 3.91 -3.04
C THR A 75 -4.23 4.01 -1.53
N SER A 76 -4.54 5.20 -1.03
CA SER A 76 -4.97 5.43 0.35
C SER A 76 -6.46 5.76 0.41
N TYR A 77 -7.07 5.55 1.57
CA TYR A 77 -8.45 5.93 1.85
C TYR A 77 -8.51 7.16 2.78
N LYS A 78 -9.52 8.02 2.58
CA LYS A 78 -9.77 9.16 3.46
C LYS A 78 -10.58 8.68 4.68
N PRO A 79 -10.11 8.86 5.93
CA PRO A 79 -9.26 9.95 6.40
C PRO A 79 -7.92 9.46 6.97
N SER A 80 -7.00 8.96 6.15
CA SER A 80 -5.65 8.66 6.63
C SER A 80 -5.00 9.92 7.23
N PRO A 81 -4.59 9.90 8.52
CA PRO A 81 -3.91 11.02 9.16
C PRO A 81 -2.45 11.16 8.71
N VAL A 82 -1.89 10.14 8.05
CA VAL A 82 -0.47 10.02 7.70
C VAL A 82 -0.23 10.09 6.18
N ALA A 83 -1.28 10.00 5.36
CA ALA A 83 -1.22 10.01 3.89
C ALA A 83 -0.46 11.21 3.30
N ASN A 84 -0.25 12.28 4.08
CA ASN A 84 0.49 13.48 3.68
C ASN A 84 1.71 13.80 4.58
N THR A 85 2.04 12.98 5.58
CA THR A 85 3.07 13.29 6.60
C THR A 85 4.39 12.56 6.39
N LEU A 86 4.53 11.72 5.35
CA LEU A 86 5.81 11.09 4.99
C LEU A 86 6.91 12.14 4.74
N LEU A 87 6.53 13.35 4.32
CA LEU A 87 7.49 14.43 4.16
C LEU A 87 8.12 14.86 5.50
N ASP A 88 7.29 14.94 6.55
CA ASP A 88 7.66 15.48 7.85
C ASP A 88 8.31 14.44 8.78
N LEU A 89 8.05 13.14 8.57
CA LEU A 89 8.54 12.06 9.44
C LEU A 89 9.88 11.46 9.01
N ILE A 90 10.25 11.60 7.73
CA ILE A 90 11.55 11.13 7.21
C ILE A 90 12.64 12.20 7.36
N ASP A 91 12.26 13.46 7.62
CA ASP A 91 13.20 14.48 8.08
C ASP A 91 13.60 14.22 9.53
N TYR A 92 14.76 13.59 9.70
CA TYR A 92 15.51 13.64 10.97
C TYR A 92 16.14 15.03 11.21
N ASP A 93 15.90 15.99 10.30
CA ASP A 93 16.44 17.34 10.37
C ASP A 93 15.36 18.34 10.80
N LYS A 94 15.51 18.88 12.01
CA LYS A 94 14.57 19.79 12.70
C LYS A 94 14.48 21.19 12.08
N THR A 95 14.89 21.38 10.82
CA THR A 95 15.18 22.70 10.26
C THR A 95 14.20 23.19 9.19
N LEU A 96 13.24 22.37 8.75
CA LEU A 96 12.22 22.83 7.80
C LEU A 96 10.97 23.39 8.50
N THR A 97 10.62 24.61 8.11
CA THR A 97 9.52 25.41 8.67
C THR A 97 8.18 24.76 8.35
N LYS A 98 7.46 24.35 9.42
CA LYS A 98 6.08 23.86 9.34
C LYS A 98 5.23 24.80 8.49
N SER A 99 4.70 24.31 7.37
CA SER A 99 3.76 25.08 6.56
C SER A 99 2.54 25.44 7.42
N LYS A 100 2.19 26.73 7.46
CA LYS A 100 1.00 27.21 8.20
C LYS A 100 -0.26 26.84 7.41
N GLY A 101 -0.88 25.74 7.78
CA GLY A 101 -2.20 25.31 7.29
C GLY A 101 -2.52 23.89 7.77
N ARG A 102 -3.79 23.58 8.03
CA ARG A 102 -4.19 22.19 8.33
C ARG A 102 -3.97 21.37 7.04
N PRO A 103 -3.20 20.26 7.06
CA PRO A 103 -3.06 19.41 5.88
C PRO A 103 -4.44 19.00 5.36
N LYS A 104 -4.71 19.24 4.08
CA LYS A 104 -5.98 18.80 3.47
C LYS A 104 -5.94 17.28 3.42
N ILE A 105 -6.79 16.61 4.19
CA ILE A 105 -6.86 15.14 4.21
C ILE A 105 -7.45 14.71 2.87
N THR A 106 -6.59 14.21 1.98
CA THR A 106 -6.92 13.68 0.65
C THR A 106 -6.45 12.24 0.57
N ALA A 107 -7.23 11.39 -0.10
CA ALA A 107 -6.73 10.11 -0.56
C ALA A 107 -5.65 10.35 -1.61
N ASN A 108 -4.68 9.45 -1.72
CA ASN A 108 -3.55 9.56 -2.63
C ASN A 108 -3.38 8.26 -3.40
N LYS A 109 -2.89 8.36 -4.63
CA LYS A 109 -2.33 7.22 -5.36
C LYS A 109 -0.81 7.32 -5.40
N PHE A 110 -0.17 6.17 -5.28
CA PHE A 110 1.26 6.00 -5.45
C PHE A 110 1.49 4.98 -6.56
N ILE A 111 2.28 5.38 -7.55
CA ILE A 111 2.69 4.51 -8.65
C ILE A 111 4.21 4.44 -8.63
N VAL A 112 4.73 3.25 -8.42
CA VAL A 112 6.16 2.96 -8.49
C VAL A 112 6.40 2.14 -9.75
N SER A 113 7.17 2.69 -10.69
CA SER A 113 7.56 1.98 -11.92
C SER A 113 9.05 1.67 -11.96
N GLU A 114 9.82 2.29 -11.06
CA GLU A 114 11.25 2.08 -10.96
C GLU A 114 11.70 2.23 -9.51
N VAL A 115 12.62 1.36 -9.09
CA VAL A 115 13.33 1.44 -7.82
C VAL A 115 14.83 1.45 -8.07
N ARG A 116 15.55 2.31 -7.36
CA ARG A 116 17.00 2.55 -7.47
C ARG A 116 17.49 3.03 -6.13
N ASP A 117 18.67 2.57 -5.76
CA ASP A 117 19.42 3.16 -4.65
C ASP A 117 19.74 4.64 -5.01
N ILE A 118 19.26 5.59 -4.20
CA ILE A 118 19.47 7.03 -4.41
C ILE A 118 20.66 7.55 -3.61
N ASP A 119 20.88 7.05 -2.39
CA ASP A 119 21.98 7.52 -1.55
C ASP A 119 23.30 6.79 -1.76
N GLY A 120 23.29 5.72 -2.58
CA GLY A 120 24.48 5.00 -2.98
C GLY A 120 25.06 4.16 -1.85
N ASP A 121 24.24 3.78 -0.86
CA ASP A 121 24.64 2.96 0.28
C ASP A 121 24.67 1.45 -0.05
N GLY A 122 24.15 1.07 -1.21
CA GLY A 122 24.07 -0.31 -1.69
C GLY A 122 22.81 -1.06 -1.28
N GLU A 123 21.89 -0.44 -0.52
CA GLU A 123 20.65 -1.05 -0.01
C GLU A 123 19.41 -0.22 -0.36
N PHE A 124 18.57 -0.74 -1.26
CA PHE A 124 17.27 -0.09 -1.52
C PHE A 124 16.34 -0.22 -0.31
N ASN A 125 15.97 0.90 0.29
CA ASN A 125 15.10 0.93 1.47
C ASN A 125 13.94 1.94 1.34
N LEU A 126 13.05 1.98 2.34
CA LEU A 126 11.87 2.87 2.32
C LEU A 126 12.25 4.37 2.26
N LYS A 127 13.46 4.76 2.69
CA LYS A 127 13.93 6.15 2.55
C LYS A 127 14.22 6.49 1.10
N ASP A 128 14.76 5.55 0.32
CA ASP A 128 14.97 5.74 -1.12
C ASP A 128 13.65 5.85 -1.86
N VAL A 129 12.66 5.00 -1.51
CA VAL A 129 11.29 5.13 -2.04
C VAL A 129 10.76 6.53 -1.81
N ALA A 130 10.89 7.04 -0.58
CA ALA A 130 10.40 8.38 -0.24
C ALA A 130 11.14 9.48 -1.02
N LYS A 131 12.47 9.40 -1.13
CA LYS A 131 13.28 10.34 -1.92
C LYS A 131 12.89 10.28 -3.40
N GLN A 132 12.64 9.09 -3.94
CA GLN A 132 12.21 8.88 -5.32
C GLN A 132 10.84 9.48 -5.61
N LEU A 133 9.88 9.28 -4.71
CA LEU A 133 8.55 9.87 -4.82
C LEU A 133 8.62 11.40 -4.79
N ARG A 134 9.55 12.00 -4.02
CA ARG A 134 9.78 13.46 -4.05
C ARG A 134 10.43 13.93 -5.35
N ALA A 135 11.36 13.14 -5.89
CA ALA A 135 12.09 13.49 -7.11
C ALA A 135 11.24 13.40 -8.39
N ASN A 136 10.05 12.78 -8.33
CA ASN A 136 8.99 12.82 -9.35
C ASN A 136 9.44 12.52 -10.80
N LYS A 137 10.43 11.63 -11.00
CA LYS A 137 10.91 11.28 -12.36
C LYS A 137 10.11 10.15 -13.01
N HIS A 138 9.95 9.03 -12.31
CA HIS A 138 9.29 7.81 -12.82
C HIS A 138 8.28 7.20 -11.86
N ASN A 139 8.18 7.78 -10.65
CA ASN A 139 7.21 7.39 -9.63
C ASN A 139 6.29 8.58 -9.39
N GLU A 140 5.00 8.29 -9.21
CA GLU A 140 3.96 9.30 -9.04
C GLU A 140 3.40 9.24 -7.64
N TRP A 141 3.29 10.41 -7.00
CA TRP A 141 2.48 10.61 -5.81
C TRP A 141 1.51 11.75 -6.09
N THR A 142 0.23 11.43 -6.21
CA THR A 142 -0.80 12.41 -6.57
C THR A 142 -2.05 12.22 -5.72
N PRO A 143 -2.73 13.33 -5.35
CA PRO A 143 -4.02 13.25 -4.69
C PRO A 143 -5.07 12.66 -5.63
N LEU A 144 -5.94 11.83 -5.06
CA LEU A 144 -7.17 11.38 -5.66
C LEU A 144 -8.25 12.46 -5.53
N GLU A 145 -9.18 12.51 -6.49
CA GLU A 145 -10.32 13.42 -6.46
C GLU A 145 -11.36 12.98 -5.43
N GLY A 146 -11.52 11.66 -5.29
CA GLY A 146 -12.45 11.02 -4.37
C GLY A 146 -11.83 10.68 -3.01
N ASP A 147 -12.44 9.69 -2.36
CA ASP A 147 -12.08 9.22 -1.03
C ASP A 147 -11.16 7.98 -1.05
N GLY A 148 -10.82 7.45 -2.23
CA GLY A 148 -10.06 6.22 -2.38
C GLY A 148 -10.90 4.94 -2.28
N ASN A 149 -12.23 5.04 -2.30
CA ASN A 149 -13.11 3.88 -2.33
C ASN A 149 -12.87 3.07 -3.62
N PHE A 150 -12.72 1.76 -3.52
CA PHE A 150 -12.46 0.87 -4.67
C PHE A 150 -13.53 0.95 -5.79
N ARG A 151 -14.72 1.48 -5.47
CA ARG A 151 -15.81 1.70 -6.43
C ARG A 151 -15.69 3.00 -7.22
N SER A 152 -14.82 3.92 -6.81
CA SER A 152 -14.67 5.21 -7.47
C SER A 152 -14.09 5.01 -8.88
N PRO A 153 -14.49 5.84 -9.88
CA PRO A 153 -13.96 5.72 -11.24
C PRO A 153 -12.43 5.73 -11.29
N GLU A 154 -11.79 6.63 -10.52
CA GLU A 154 -10.33 6.72 -10.42
C GLU A 154 -9.68 5.44 -9.86
N CYS A 155 -10.29 4.77 -8.88
CA CYS A 155 -9.76 3.51 -8.34
C CYS A 155 -10.01 2.33 -9.29
N VAL A 156 -11.10 2.38 -10.05
CA VAL A 156 -11.40 1.41 -11.11
C VAL A 156 -10.41 1.54 -12.27
N GLU A 157 -10.05 2.75 -12.69
CA GLU A 157 -9.01 2.98 -13.71
C GLU A 157 -7.65 2.44 -13.27
N LEU A 158 -7.32 2.52 -11.98
CA LEU A 158 -6.12 1.92 -11.41
C LEU A 158 -6.20 0.39 -11.37
N LEU A 159 -7.37 -0.16 -11.04
CA LEU A 159 -7.64 -1.60 -11.09
C LEU A 159 -7.46 -2.14 -12.51
N GLU A 160 -8.03 -1.46 -13.51
CA GLU A 160 -7.94 -1.86 -14.92
C GLU A 160 -6.49 -1.98 -15.41
N GLN A 161 -5.60 -1.09 -14.95
CA GLN A 161 -4.16 -1.13 -15.27
C GLN A 161 -3.39 -2.28 -14.62
N SER A 162 -3.96 -2.91 -13.59
CA SER A 162 -3.31 -3.96 -12.82
C SER A 162 -3.52 -5.35 -13.42
N ASP A 163 -2.53 -6.22 -13.26
CA ASP A 163 -2.62 -7.65 -13.59
C ASP A 163 -3.03 -8.48 -12.36
N ILE A 164 -2.51 -8.11 -11.19
CA ILE A 164 -2.69 -8.84 -9.93
C ILE A 164 -3.07 -7.85 -8.83
N VAL A 165 -4.13 -8.17 -8.07
CA VAL A 165 -4.51 -7.45 -6.86
C VAL A 165 -4.07 -8.23 -5.63
N VAL A 166 -3.37 -7.58 -4.68
CA VAL A 166 -2.96 -8.22 -3.43
C VAL A 166 -3.44 -7.38 -2.25
N THR A 167 -4.27 -7.96 -1.39
CA THR A 167 -4.96 -7.18 -0.35
C THR A 167 -5.50 -8.03 0.80
N ASN A 168 -6.08 -7.35 1.79
CA ASN A 168 -6.93 -7.92 2.84
C ASN A 168 -8.14 -6.99 3.04
N PRO A 169 -9.22 -7.15 2.25
CA PRO A 169 -10.34 -6.23 2.31
C PRO A 169 -11.17 -6.46 3.59
N PRO A 170 -11.79 -5.42 4.16
CA PRO A 170 -12.70 -5.58 5.29
C PRO A 170 -13.79 -6.60 4.99
N PHE A 171 -14.14 -7.44 5.97
CA PHE A 171 -15.12 -8.52 5.78
C PHE A 171 -16.48 -8.02 5.24
N SER A 172 -16.91 -6.82 5.65
CA SER A 172 -18.15 -6.18 5.17
C SER A 172 -18.14 -5.88 3.67
N LEU A 173 -16.95 -5.64 3.10
CA LEU A 173 -16.74 -5.28 1.70
C LEU A 173 -16.24 -6.47 0.87
N PHE A 174 -15.80 -7.55 1.51
CA PHE A 174 -15.15 -8.70 0.88
C PHE A 174 -15.91 -9.23 -0.33
N ARG A 175 -17.18 -9.63 -0.18
CA ARG A 175 -17.95 -10.24 -1.28
C ARG A 175 -18.08 -9.34 -2.50
N GLU A 176 -18.33 -8.06 -2.24
CA GLU A 176 -18.49 -7.06 -3.30
C GLU A 176 -17.15 -6.79 -3.99
N TYR A 177 -16.07 -6.67 -3.21
CA TYR A 177 -14.75 -6.44 -3.78
C TYR A 177 -14.28 -7.63 -4.62
N ILE A 178 -14.44 -8.87 -4.13
CA ILE A 178 -14.13 -10.07 -4.91
C ILE A 178 -14.96 -10.13 -6.20
N LYS A 179 -16.25 -9.80 -6.13
CA LYS A 179 -17.08 -9.72 -7.33
C LYS A 179 -16.49 -8.73 -8.35
N GLN A 180 -16.06 -7.55 -7.91
CA GLN A 180 -15.41 -6.58 -8.79
C GLN A 180 -14.11 -7.15 -9.39
N LEU A 181 -13.24 -7.79 -8.60
CA LEU A 181 -12.00 -8.37 -9.12
C LEU A 181 -12.27 -9.43 -10.19
N VAL A 182 -13.31 -10.25 -10.01
CA VAL A 182 -13.74 -11.24 -11.00
C VAL A 182 -14.34 -10.59 -12.24
N ASP A 183 -15.21 -9.58 -12.07
CA ASP A 183 -15.85 -8.86 -13.18
C ASP A 183 -14.81 -8.15 -14.08
N TYR A 184 -13.65 -7.77 -13.53
CA TYR A 184 -12.54 -7.14 -14.23
C TYR A 184 -11.42 -8.13 -14.64
N ASP A 185 -11.66 -9.44 -14.53
CA ASP A 185 -10.72 -10.52 -14.88
C ASP A 185 -9.33 -10.36 -14.24
N LYS A 186 -9.30 -9.96 -12.97
CA LYS A 186 -8.07 -9.77 -12.22
C LYS A 186 -7.65 -11.05 -11.52
N LYS A 187 -6.37 -11.38 -11.60
CA LYS A 187 -5.78 -12.33 -10.65
C LYS A 187 -5.71 -11.63 -9.30
N PHE A 188 -5.95 -12.35 -8.21
CA PHE A 188 -5.88 -11.74 -6.90
C PHE A 188 -5.41 -12.71 -5.81
N LEU A 189 -4.76 -12.14 -4.79
CA LEU A 189 -4.39 -12.80 -3.55
C LEU A 189 -5.03 -12.06 -2.39
N ILE A 190 -5.80 -12.78 -1.58
CA ILE A 190 -6.37 -12.24 -0.35
C ILE A 190 -5.65 -12.85 0.85
N ILE A 191 -4.87 -12.04 1.55
CA ILE A 191 -4.01 -12.50 2.64
C ILE A 191 -4.56 -11.96 3.96
N GLY A 192 -5.42 -12.76 4.58
CA GLY A 192 -5.95 -12.49 5.91
C GLY A 192 -4.95 -12.81 7.01
N ASN A 193 -5.17 -12.28 8.20
CA ASN A 193 -4.38 -12.61 9.39
C ASN A 193 -4.70 -14.04 9.83
N LEU A 194 -3.67 -14.87 10.01
CA LEU A 194 -3.78 -16.25 10.49
C LEU A 194 -3.68 -16.23 12.03
N ASN A 195 -4.80 -15.94 12.70
CA ASN A 195 -4.88 -16.04 14.16
C ASN A 195 -4.64 -17.48 14.66
#